data_AF-X1VNT5-F1
#
_entry.id   AF-X1VNT5-F1
#
_cell.length_a   1.000
_cell.length_b   1.000
_cell.length_c   1.000
_cell.angle_alpha   90.00
_cell.angle_beta   90.00
_cell.angle_gamma   90.00
#
_symmetry.space_group_name_H-M   'P 1'
#
loop_
_entity.id
_entity.type
_entity.pdbx_description
1 polymer ?
#
loop_
_entity_poly.entity_id
_entity_poly.type
_entity_poly.pdbx_seq_one_letter_code
_entity_poly.pdbx_strand_id
1 'polypeptide(L)'
;NNTMSAGRTSGGLIEASSAAGNVKVNLGTGFIKITDSPNGLTRSFNWPNTIIVAGALPGNIIDKETNYIYIDYSAGVPVPKATTDRTTIELNRMFTLGRVYRDGVTLHIVNSGVNLYNHMRNN
;
A
#
# COMPACT_ATOMS: atom_id res chain seq x y z
N ASN A 1 23.93 -8.64 -3.06
CA ASN A 1 23.60 -9.71 -2.09
C ASN A 1 22.31 -9.29 -1.38
N ASN A 2 21.16 -9.73 -1.88
CA ASN A 2 19.81 -9.27 -1.46
C ASN A 2 19.10 -10.27 -0.54
N THR A 3 19.87 -11.08 0.18
CA THR A 3 19.38 -12.25 0.93
C THR A 3 18.56 -11.91 2.18
N MET A 4 18.39 -10.62 2.55
CA MET A 4 17.71 -10.23 3.79
C MET A 4 16.74 -9.03 3.71
N SER A 5 16.32 -8.57 2.53
CA SER A 5 15.32 -7.49 2.42
C SER A 5 13.91 -8.05 2.25
N ALA A 6 12.93 -7.49 2.97
CA ALA A 6 11.50 -7.79 2.78
C ALA A 6 10.95 -7.26 1.44
N GLY A 7 11.70 -6.40 0.76
CA GLY A 7 11.35 -5.77 -0.49
C GLY A 7 11.89 -4.35 -0.58
N ARG A 8 12.00 -3.80 -1.80
CA ARG A 8 12.16 -2.36 -2.02
C ARG A 8 11.05 -1.92 -2.95
N THR A 9 10.37 -0.82 -2.64
CA THR A 9 9.36 -0.23 -3.52
C THR A 9 9.85 1.10 -4.04
N SER A 10 9.60 1.38 -5.32
CA SER A 10 9.92 2.64 -5.99
C SER A 10 8.67 3.14 -6.71
N GLY A 11 8.34 4.42 -6.58
CA GLY A 11 7.05 4.95 -7.04
C GLY A 11 5.95 4.79 -5.97
N GLY A 12 4.68 4.74 -6.38
CA GLY A 12 3.57 4.64 -5.42
C GLY A 12 3.28 5.93 -4.66
N LEU A 13 3.69 7.09 -5.20
CA LEU A 13 3.36 8.39 -4.62
C LEU A 13 1.84 8.52 -4.48
N ILE A 14 1.40 8.79 -3.26
CA ILE A 14 0.02 9.09 -2.94
C ILE A 14 -0.17 10.60 -3.08
N GLU A 15 -1.12 10.98 -3.93
CA GLU A 15 -1.48 12.38 -4.19
C GLU A 15 -3.01 12.53 -4.30
N ALA A 16 -3.49 13.76 -4.21
CA ALA A 16 -4.89 14.03 -4.49
C ALA A 16 -5.18 13.74 -5.97
N SER A 17 -6.32 13.13 -6.27
CA SER A 17 -6.78 13.00 -7.65
C SER A 17 -7.40 14.31 -8.16
N SER A 18 -7.69 14.40 -9.45
CA SER A 18 -8.45 15.51 -10.03
C SER A 18 -9.91 15.58 -9.53
N ALA A 19 -10.49 14.46 -9.11
CA ALA A 19 -11.79 14.44 -8.45
C ALA A 19 -11.65 14.67 -6.94
N ALA A 20 -12.48 15.57 -6.41
CA ALA A 20 -12.35 16.08 -5.05
C ALA A 20 -12.39 14.97 -3.97
N GLY A 21 -11.36 14.95 -3.13
CA GLY A 21 -11.17 14.01 -2.03
C GLY A 21 -10.97 12.54 -2.44
N ASN A 22 -10.85 12.22 -3.72
CA ASN A 22 -10.35 10.93 -4.19
C ASN A 22 -8.81 10.95 -4.16
N VAL A 23 -8.21 9.77 -4.02
CA VAL A 23 -6.76 9.61 -3.96
C VAL A 23 -6.26 8.97 -5.24
N LYS A 24 -5.15 9.48 -5.76
CA LYS A 24 -4.37 8.85 -6.82
C LYS A 24 -3.13 8.22 -6.22
N VAL A 25 -2.95 6.93 -6.49
CA VAL A 25 -1.71 6.21 -6.22
C VAL A 25 -0.99 6.06 -7.56
N ASN A 26 0.18 6.69 -7.67
CA ASN A 26 0.96 6.63 -8.89
C ASN A 26 1.53 5.22 -9.11
N LEU A 27 1.83 4.93 -10.38
CA LEU A 27 2.50 3.71 -10.77
C LEU A 27 3.75 3.51 -9.93
N GLY A 28 4.07 2.25 -9.70
CA GLY A 28 5.27 1.90 -8.97
C GLY A 28 5.68 0.47 -9.23
N THR A 29 6.86 0.17 -8.74
CA THR A 29 7.46 -1.15 -8.78
C THR A 29 7.87 -1.54 -7.38
N GLY A 30 7.89 -2.85 -7.12
CA GLY A 30 8.34 -3.37 -5.85
C GLY A 30 8.92 -4.76 -5.97
N PHE A 31 9.45 -5.26 -4.85
CA PHE A 31 9.87 -6.65 -4.69
C PHE A 31 9.08 -7.27 -3.54
N ILE A 32 8.48 -8.44 -3.74
CA ILE A 32 7.71 -9.14 -2.70
C ILE A 32 7.96 -10.64 -2.77
N LYS A 33 7.81 -11.33 -1.64
CA LYS A 33 7.79 -12.78 -1.58
C LYS A 33 6.48 -13.29 -2.19
N ILE A 34 6.57 -14.29 -3.05
CA ILE A 34 5.37 -14.91 -3.67
C ILE A 34 4.68 -15.93 -2.75
N THR A 35 5.31 -16.27 -1.63
CA THR A 35 4.76 -17.15 -0.60
C THR A 35 4.90 -16.51 0.77
N ASP A 36 4.13 -17.01 1.73
CA ASP A 36 4.20 -16.70 3.17
C ASP A 36 5.44 -17.27 3.86
N SER A 37 6.34 -17.94 3.12
CA SER A 37 7.58 -18.48 3.66
C SER A 37 8.68 -17.41 3.72
N PRO A 38 9.41 -17.31 4.84
CA PRO A 38 10.58 -16.43 4.93
C PRO A 38 11.69 -16.79 3.93
N ASN A 39 11.68 -18.00 3.37
CA ASN A 39 12.61 -18.45 2.31
C ASN A 39 11.97 -18.45 0.91
N GLY A 40 10.75 -17.91 0.78
CA GLY A 40 10.02 -17.81 -0.49
C GLY A 40 10.73 -16.95 -1.52
N LEU A 41 10.57 -17.32 -2.80
CA LEU A 41 11.12 -16.57 -3.93
C LEU A 41 10.63 -15.12 -3.90
N THR A 42 11.56 -14.18 -4.00
CA THR A 42 11.26 -12.76 -4.14
C THR A 42 11.12 -12.42 -5.62
N ARG A 43 10.01 -11.80 -6.02
CA ARG A 43 9.78 -11.36 -7.40
C ARG A 43 9.58 -9.85 -7.46
N SER A 44 10.08 -9.26 -8.54
CA SER A 44 9.71 -7.89 -8.91
C SER A 44 8.29 -7.86 -9.43
N PHE A 45 7.54 -6.82 -9.08
CA PHE A 45 6.21 -6.56 -9.58
C PHE A 45 6.03 -5.08 -9.89
N ASN A 46 5.02 -4.78 -10.70
CA ASN A 46 4.60 -3.43 -11.04
C ASN A 46 3.09 -3.27 -10.77
N TRP A 47 2.67 -2.06 -10.43
CA TRP A 47 1.26 -1.70 -10.36
C TRP A 47 1.00 -0.44 -11.20
N PRO A 48 -0.19 -0.34 -11.83
CA PRO A 48 -0.56 0.83 -12.61
C PRO A 48 -0.97 1.99 -11.71
N ASN A 49 -1.10 3.18 -12.32
CA ASN A 49 -1.79 4.30 -11.68
C ASN A 49 -3.20 3.85 -11.27
N THR A 50 -3.58 4.11 -10.02
CA THR A 50 -4.86 3.68 -9.47
C THR A 50 -5.55 4.86 -8.79
N ILE A 51 -6.83 5.04 -9.08
CA ILE A 51 -7.69 5.98 -8.35
C ILE A 51 -8.47 5.20 -7.32
N ILE A 52 -8.29 5.56 -6.05
CA ILE A 52 -9.12 5.08 -4.96
C ILE A 52 -10.16 6.16 -4.71
N VAL A 53 -11.41 5.83 -5.04
CA VAL A 53 -12.53 6.74 -4.85
C VAL A 53 -12.85 6.87 -3.38
N ALA A 54 -13.44 7.99 -3.01
CA ALA A 54 -14.01 8.15 -1.70
C ALA A 54 -15.48 7.73 -1.65
N GLY A 55 -15.92 7.40 -0.45
CA GLY A 55 -17.29 7.00 -0.17
C GLY A 55 -17.33 6.08 1.05
N ALA A 56 -18.52 5.77 1.54
CA ALA A 56 -18.71 5.00 2.78
C ALA A 56 -18.52 3.47 2.62
N LEU A 57 -18.09 2.99 1.45
CA LEU A 57 -17.94 1.55 1.19
C LEU A 57 -16.54 1.05 1.55
N PRO A 58 -16.40 -0.20 2.03
CA PRO A 58 -15.09 -0.81 2.24
C PRO A 58 -14.23 -0.75 0.97
N GLY A 59 -12.96 -0.39 1.13
CA GLY A 59 -12.02 -0.21 0.02
C GLY A 59 -11.94 1.21 -0.54
N ASN A 60 -12.86 2.10 -0.17
CA ASN A 60 -12.81 3.52 -0.50
C ASN A 60 -12.03 4.33 0.53
N ILE A 61 -11.77 5.61 0.21
CA ILE A 61 -11.32 6.61 1.18
C ILE A 61 -12.52 7.05 2.02
N ILE A 62 -12.55 6.62 3.29
CA ILE A 62 -13.60 6.95 4.26
C ILE A 62 -13.32 8.33 4.87
N ASP A 63 -14.37 9.14 4.99
CA ASP A 63 -14.29 10.48 5.58
C ASP A 63 -14.10 10.42 7.10
N LYS A 64 -13.33 11.37 7.65
CA LYS A 64 -12.99 11.50 9.08
C LYS A 64 -12.34 10.26 9.71
N GLU A 65 -11.75 9.42 8.88
CA GLU A 65 -11.07 8.19 9.29
C GLU A 65 -9.64 8.16 8.74
N THR A 66 -8.76 7.43 9.44
CA THR A 66 -7.42 7.16 8.92
C THR A 66 -7.48 6.01 7.92
N ASN A 67 -7.23 6.32 6.65
CA ASN A 67 -7.19 5.34 5.58
C ASN A 67 -5.75 4.91 5.33
N TYR A 68 -5.45 3.63 5.51
CA TYR A 68 -4.16 3.02 5.19
C TYR A 68 -4.16 2.62 3.72
N ILE A 69 -3.22 3.18 2.95
CA ILE A 69 -3.03 2.83 1.55
C ILE A 69 -1.96 1.76 1.48
N TYR A 70 -2.28 0.64 0.84
CA TYR A 70 -1.40 -0.51 0.73
C TYR A 70 -1.49 -1.14 -0.65
N ILE A 71 -0.46 -1.88 -1.04
CA ILE A 71 -0.52 -2.76 -2.21
C ILE A 71 -0.91 -4.16 -1.75
N ASP A 72 -1.89 -4.74 -2.42
CA ASP A 72 -2.33 -6.12 -2.22
C ASP A 72 -1.85 -7.01 -3.37
N TYR A 73 -1.03 -8.02 -3.06
CA TYR A 73 -0.53 -9.01 -4.02
C TYR A 73 -1.27 -10.37 -3.95
N SER A 74 -2.36 -10.48 -3.19
CA SER A 74 -3.02 -11.77 -2.91
C SER A 74 -3.52 -12.54 -4.13
N ALA A 75 -3.80 -11.86 -5.26
CA ALA A 75 -4.28 -12.46 -6.51
C ALA A 75 -3.22 -12.54 -7.62
N GLY A 76 -1.93 -12.34 -7.30
CA GLY A 76 -0.82 -12.39 -8.27
C GLY A 76 -0.64 -11.13 -9.13
N VAL A 77 -1.65 -10.24 -9.15
CA VAL A 77 -1.55 -8.88 -9.71
C VAL A 77 -1.59 -7.88 -8.55
N PRO A 78 -0.53 -7.08 -8.34
CA PRO A 78 -0.49 -6.08 -7.27
C PRO A 78 -1.43 -4.92 -7.57
N VAL A 79 -2.29 -4.59 -6.61
CA VAL A 79 -3.26 -3.48 -6.74
C VAL A 79 -3.21 -2.58 -5.50
N PRO A 80 -3.10 -1.24 -5.67
CA PRO A 80 -3.31 -0.30 -4.56
C PRO A 80 -4.75 -0.36 -4.02
N LYS A 81 -4.87 -0.50 -2.71
CA LYS A 81 -6.15 -0.54 -1.97
C LYS A 81 -6.10 0.34 -0.73
N ALA A 82 -7.27 0.66 -0.19
CA ALA A 82 -7.43 1.37 1.07
C ALA A 82 -8.16 0.49 2.11
N THR A 83 -7.83 0.69 3.38
CA THR A 83 -8.55 0.13 4.53
C THR A 83 -8.47 1.09 5.71
N THR A 84 -9.49 1.16 6.55
CA THR A 84 -9.43 1.86 7.85
C THR A 84 -8.91 0.95 8.95
N ASP A 85 -9.00 -0.38 8.77
CA ASP A 85 -8.49 -1.36 9.71
C ASP A 85 -7.08 -1.83 9.31
N ARG A 86 -6.08 -1.32 10.02
CA ARG A 86 -4.67 -1.69 9.81
C ARG A 86 -4.38 -3.17 10.06
N THR A 87 -5.17 -3.84 10.92
CA THR A 87 -4.91 -5.24 11.30
C THR A 87 -5.18 -6.22 10.16
N THR A 88 -5.96 -5.79 9.17
CA THR A 88 -6.24 -6.56 7.95
C THR A 88 -5.07 -6.59 6.95
N ILE A 89 -4.04 -5.77 7.14
CA ILE A 89 -2.87 -5.72 6.24
C ILE A 89 -1.89 -6.84 6.61
N GLU A 90 -1.83 -7.86 5.75
CA GLU A 90 -0.98 -9.04 5.92
C GLU A 90 0.42 -8.79 5.34
N LEU A 91 1.41 -8.61 6.21
CA LEU A 91 2.73 -8.08 5.82
C LEU A 91 3.60 -8.99 4.93
N ASN A 92 3.25 -10.26 4.71
CA ASN A 92 4.00 -11.12 3.79
C ASN A 92 3.62 -10.83 2.33
N ARG A 93 2.35 -10.52 2.05
CA ARG A 93 1.84 -10.28 0.67
C ARG A 93 1.25 -8.89 0.46
N MET A 94 1.26 -8.06 1.49
CA MET A 94 0.79 -6.68 1.44
C MET A 94 1.83 -5.75 2.07
N PHE A 95 1.91 -4.52 1.58
CA PHE A 95 2.76 -3.50 2.19
C PHE A 95 2.11 -2.13 2.13
N THR A 96 2.26 -1.37 3.21
CA THR A 96 1.68 -0.04 3.35
C THR A 96 2.54 1.00 2.63
N LEU A 97 1.92 1.79 1.75
CA LEU A 97 2.53 2.94 1.07
C LEU A 97 2.38 4.24 1.85
N GLY A 98 1.33 4.34 2.66
CA GLY A 98 1.08 5.55 3.44
C GLY A 98 -0.30 5.59 4.07
N ARG A 99 -0.65 6.79 4.54
CA ARG A 99 -1.94 7.05 5.17
C ARG A 99 -2.56 8.30 4.57
N VAL A 100 -3.88 8.29 4.51
CA VAL A 100 -4.69 9.42 4.07
C VAL A 100 -5.80 9.64 5.08
N TYR A 101 -5.87 10.85 5.63
CA TYR A 101 -7.03 11.31 6.39
C TYR A 101 -7.83 12.26 5.49
N ARG A 102 -9.12 11.98 5.34
CA ARG A 102 -10.04 12.80 4.54
C ARG A 102 -10.91 13.63 5.48
N ASP A 103 -11.03 14.91 5.21
CA ASP A 103 -11.96 15.83 5.88
C ASP A 103 -12.80 16.56 4.83
N GLY A 104 -13.99 16.04 4.57
CA GLY A 104 -14.86 16.52 3.51
C GLY A 104 -14.23 16.29 2.14
N VAL A 105 -13.67 17.34 1.53
CA VAL A 105 -12.94 17.27 0.25
C VAL A 105 -11.43 17.44 0.40
N THR A 106 -10.98 17.80 1.60
CA THR A 106 -9.57 18.03 1.93
C THR A 106 -8.90 16.69 2.25
N LEU A 107 -7.67 16.51 1.77
CA LEU A 107 -6.88 15.31 2.01
C LEU A 107 -5.60 15.67 2.76
N HIS A 108 -5.37 14.99 3.88
CA HIS A 108 -4.12 15.02 4.63
C HIS A 108 -3.37 13.72 4.32
N ILE A 109 -2.33 13.83 3.49
CA ILE A 109 -1.60 12.67 2.97
C ILE A 109 -0.26 12.56 3.66
N VAL A 110 0.01 11.38 4.21
CA VAL A 110 1.33 11.00 4.73
C VAL A 110 1.86 9.88 3.85
N ASN A 111 2.76 10.25 2.94
CA ASN A 111 3.51 9.27 2.16
C ASN A 111 4.51 8.59 3.09
N SER A 112 4.34 7.29 3.30
CA SER A 112 5.33 6.48 3.99
C SER A 112 6.34 6.03 2.94
N GLY A 113 7.35 6.86 2.67
CA GLY A 113 8.50 6.44 1.87
C GLY A 113 9.26 5.37 2.68
N VAL A 114 9.08 4.09 2.35
CA VAL A 114 9.67 3.01 3.15
C VAL A 114 10.78 2.31 2.37
N ASN A 115 12.04 2.57 2.78
CA ASN A 115 13.00 1.48 2.87
C ASN A 115 12.38 0.48 3.86
N LEU A 116 11.82 -0.61 3.36
CA LEU A 116 11.27 -1.69 4.18
C LEU A 116 12.44 -2.36 4.93
N TYR A 117 12.73 -1.86 6.13
CA TYR A 117 13.66 -2.54 7.02
C TYR A 117 12.98 -3.79 7.56
N ASN A 118 13.69 -4.92 7.45
CA ASN A 118 13.26 -6.19 8.02
C ASN A 118 13.14 -6.06 9.54
N HIS A 119 11.96 -6.38 10.09
CA HIS A 119 11.81 -6.60 11.53
C HIS A 119 11.85 -8.11 11.76
N MET A 120 12.94 -8.61 12.39
CA MET A 120 12.96 -9.98 12.87
C MET A 120 11.84 -10.15 13.91
N ARG A 121 10.85 -10.99 13.62
CA ARG A 121 9.97 -11.54 14.66
C ARG A 121 10.79 -12.59 15.39
N ASN A 122 11.17 -12.29 16.64
CA ASN A 122 11.69 -13.33 17.53
C ASN A 122 10.56 -14.32 17.82
N ASN A 123 10.88 -15.60 17.68
CA ASN A 123 10.04 -16.75 18.05
C ASN A 123 9.95 -16.85 19.58
#